data_AF-A0A3C2BZK4-F1
#
_entry.id   AF-A0A3C2BZK4-F1
#
_cell.length_a   1.000
_cell.length_b   1.000
_cell.length_c   1.000
_cell.angle_alpha   90.00
_cell.angle_beta   90.00
_cell.angle_gamma   90.00
#
_symmetry.space_group_name_H-M   'P 1'
#
loop_
_entity.id
_entity.type
_entity.pdbx_description
1 polymer ?
#
loop_
_entity_poly.entity_id
_entity_poly.type
_entity_poly.pdbx_seq_one_letter_code
_entity_poly.pdbx_strand_id
1 'polypeptide(L)'
;LEVRHQLHGPQGWFKNLMGTVNHNSNNEAVISIALPAGVDVEAGTVSGDGLVSGISGHTRLNTVSGSVMADGTSGQLHVNTVSGEVIARNHDGVLTAKSVSGEVTASGRFSNIRANTVSGDMSFDLLGFTNDFGANSVSGDVTIRLPHDVGVDIVAKSASGVVVIDDQQYSQAGGKVETIAGPDGKLMLVRTNSVSGKTSIFHGQPARNDESRSPEAGA
;
A
#
# COMPACT_ATOMS: atom_id res chain seq x y z
N LEU A 1 25.57 25.30 7.88
CA LEU A 1 24.21 25.72 7.51
C LEU A 1 23.27 25.12 8.53
N GLU A 2 22.77 25.92 9.48
CA GLU A 2 21.86 25.47 10.52
C GLU A 2 20.48 26.01 10.18
N VAL A 3 19.59 25.16 9.68
CA VAL A 3 18.19 25.53 9.46
C VAL A 3 17.43 25.11 10.71
N ARG A 4 17.17 26.09 11.59
CA ARG A 4 16.24 25.92 12.71
C ARG A 4 14.84 26.30 12.27
N HIS A 5 13.89 25.39 12.41
CA HIS A 5 12.47 25.72 12.36
C HIS A 5 11.88 25.57 13.77
N GLN A 6 11.78 26.70 14.48
CA GLN A 6 10.83 26.84 15.58
C GLN A 6 9.53 27.38 15.00
N LEU A 7 8.43 26.61 15.09
CA LEU A 7 7.25 26.97 15.86
C LEU A 7 6.08 25.97 15.64
N HIS A 8 5.50 25.64 16.79
CA HIS A 8 4.39 24.78 17.17
C HIS A 8 3.13 24.67 16.30
N GLY A 9 2.61 23.44 16.25
CA GLY A 9 1.19 23.13 16.39
C GLY A 9 0.40 22.92 15.08
N PRO A 10 -0.50 21.92 15.00
CA PRO A 10 -1.30 21.62 13.80
C PRO A 10 -2.28 22.73 13.39
N GLN A 11 -2.40 23.82 14.18
CA GLN A 11 -3.23 24.99 13.87
C GLN A 11 -2.48 26.13 13.15
N GLY A 12 -1.14 26.10 13.11
CA GLY A 12 -0.34 27.22 12.56
C GLY A 12 -0.29 27.27 11.02
N TRP A 13 -0.27 26.12 10.35
CA TRP A 13 -0.13 26.08 8.90
C TRP A 13 -1.42 26.47 8.14
N PHE A 14 -2.60 26.16 8.69
CA PHE A 14 -3.88 26.46 8.04
C PHE A 14 -4.16 27.97 7.92
N LYS A 15 -3.61 28.80 8.82
CA LYS A 15 -3.89 30.24 8.83
C LYS A 15 -3.14 31.00 7.73
N ASN A 16 -2.02 30.46 7.23
CA ASN A 16 -1.28 31.04 6.11
C ASN A 16 -1.83 30.62 4.73
N LEU A 17 -2.72 29.63 4.67
CA LEU A 17 -3.33 29.17 3.42
C LEU A 17 -4.53 30.03 2.97
N MET A 18 -5.18 30.74 3.90
CA MET A 18 -6.37 31.57 3.62
C MET A 18 -6.05 33.06 3.39
N GLY A 19 -4.79 33.39 3.12
CA GLY A 19 -4.37 34.71 2.65
C GLY A 19 -4.34 34.75 1.12
N THR A 20 -5.33 35.40 0.53
CA THR A 20 -5.47 35.83 -0.87
C THR A 20 -4.24 35.62 -1.75
N VAL A 21 -4.25 34.59 -2.61
CA VAL A 21 -3.29 34.47 -3.72
C VAL A 21 -4.04 34.46 -5.05
N ASN A 22 -3.75 35.47 -5.85
CA ASN A 22 -4.21 35.67 -7.21
C ASN A 22 -3.59 34.56 -8.11
N HIS A 23 -4.43 33.80 -8.81
CA HIS A 23 -4.02 32.62 -9.58
C HIS A 23 -3.57 33.02 -11.00
N ASN A 24 -2.25 33.11 -11.27
CA ASN A 24 -1.70 32.75 -12.60
C ASN A 24 -0.15 32.65 -12.69
N SER A 25 0.53 32.02 -11.73
CA SER A 25 1.94 31.66 -11.91
C SER A 25 2.17 30.18 -11.63
N ASN A 26 2.51 29.41 -12.66
CA ASN A 26 3.01 28.04 -12.53
C ASN A 26 4.45 28.09 -12.02
N ASN A 27 4.61 28.33 -10.72
CA ASN A 27 5.91 28.18 -10.06
C ASN A 27 6.09 26.72 -9.65
N GLU A 28 7.10 26.08 -10.22
CA GLU A 28 7.51 24.73 -9.85
C GLU A 28 8.81 24.80 -9.05
N ALA A 29 8.90 23.97 -8.01
CA ALA A 29 10.12 23.80 -7.22
C ALA A 29 10.40 22.32 -7.04
N VAL A 30 11.58 21.88 -7.46
CA VAL A 30 12.05 20.51 -7.24
C VAL A 30 13.06 20.52 -6.10
N ILE A 31 12.77 19.76 -5.05
CA ILE A 31 13.62 19.64 -3.85
C ILE A 31 14.18 18.22 -3.81
N SER A 32 15.50 18.10 -3.80
CA SER A 32 16.20 16.82 -3.66
C SER A 32 17.09 16.83 -2.42
N ILE A 33 16.90 15.84 -1.54
CA ILE A 33 17.62 15.73 -0.27
C ILE A 33 18.22 14.32 -0.21
N ALA A 34 19.55 14.23 -0.10
CA ALA A 34 20.23 12.96 0.12
C ALA A 34 20.33 12.69 1.63
N LEU A 35 19.90 11.50 2.04
CA LEU A 35 19.86 11.08 3.44
C LEU A 35 20.58 9.73 3.61
N PRO A 36 21.24 9.48 4.75
CA PRO A 36 21.68 8.13 5.11
C PRO A 36 20.49 7.18 5.24
N ALA A 37 20.64 5.91 4.88
CA ALA A 37 19.52 4.95 4.85
C ALA A 37 18.80 4.78 6.20
N GLY A 38 19.53 4.82 7.32
CA GLY A 38 18.98 4.56 8.66
C GLY A 38 18.21 5.72 9.31
N VAL A 39 18.00 6.84 8.61
CA VAL A 39 17.29 7.98 9.20
C VAL A 39 15.78 7.82 9.07
N ASP A 40 15.05 8.38 10.03
CA ASP A 40 13.59 8.50 9.92
C ASP A 40 13.24 9.65 8.97
N VAL A 41 12.25 9.42 8.11
CA VAL A 41 11.80 10.37 7.10
C VAL A 41 10.32 10.65 7.29
N GLU A 42 9.97 11.93 7.44
CA GLU A 42 8.59 12.39 7.36
C GLU A 42 8.45 13.42 6.25
N ALA A 43 7.58 13.13 5.27
CA ALA A 43 7.29 14.00 4.15
C ALA A 43 5.79 14.23 4.02
N GLY A 44 5.41 15.47 3.74
CA GLY A 44 4.03 15.92 3.63
C GLY A 44 3.85 16.85 2.45
N THR A 45 2.84 16.61 1.63
CA THR A 45 2.50 17.44 0.48
C THR A 45 0.99 17.65 0.40
N VAL A 46 0.54 18.74 -0.21
CA VAL A 46 -0.89 18.95 -0.47
C VAL A 46 -1.22 18.55 -1.91
N SER A 47 -0.44 19.04 -2.88
CA SER A 47 -0.70 18.84 -4.32
C SER A 47 0.55 18.57 -5.15
N GLY A 48 1.73 18.51 -4.51
CA GLY A 48 2.97 18.12 -5.19
C GLY A 48 3.27 16.63 -5.02
N ASP A 49 4.14 16.10 -5.87
CA ASP A 49 4.53 14.69 -5.81
C ASP A 49 5.71 14.46 -4.87
N GLY A 50 5.74 13.30 -4.23
CA GLY A 50 6.80 12.91 -3.31
C GLY A 50 7.38 11.55 -3.65
N LEU A 51 8.72 11.44 -3.65
CA LEU A 51 9.43 10.18 -3.77
C LEU A 51 10.38 10.00 -2.59
N VAL A 52 10.28 8.87 -1.91
CA VAL A 52 11.25 8.41 -0.92
C VAL A 52 11.78 7.06 -1.34
N SER A 53 13.11 6.91 -1.37
CA SER A 53 13.74 5.66 -1.80
C SER A 53 14.93 5.29 -0.93
N GLY A 54 15.12 3.98 -0.72
CA GLY A 54 16.32 3.43 -0.07
C GLY A 54 16.44 3.72 1.43
N ILE A 55 15.34 4.06 2.10
CA ILE A 55 15.30 4.33 3.53
C ILE A 55 15.00 3.04 4.30
N SER A 56 15.82 2.73 5.30
CA SER A 56 15.66 1.57 6.18
C SER A 56 15.13 1.91 7.58
N GLY A 57 14.83 3.18 7.84
CA GLY A 57 14.21 3.69 9.07
C GLY A 57 12.69 3.84 8.98
N HIS A 58 12.10 4.57 9.92
CA HIS A 58 10.67 4.87 9.89
C HIS A 58 10.38 5.89 8.79
N THR A 59 9.46 5.56 7.89
CA THR A 59 9.04 6.44 6.80
C THR A 59 7.57 6.80 6.97
N ARG A 60 7.27 8.09 7.03
CA ARG A 60 5.91 8.64 7.13
C ARG A 60 5.63 9.58 5.96
N LEU A 61 4.68 9.20 5.11
CA LEU A 61 4.27 9.98 3.94
C LEU A 61 2.84 10.45 4.12
N ASN A 62 2.58 11.73 3.88
CA ASN A 62 1.23 12.29 3.95
C ASN A 62 0.96 13.13 2.69
N THR A 63 -0.19 12.90 2.06
CA THR A 63 -0.64 13.72 0.92
C THR A 63 -2.13 14.02 1.01
N VAL A 64 -2.57 15.11 0.38
CA VAL A 64 -4.00 15.39 0.21
C VAL A 64 -4.43 15.02 -1.21
N SER A 65 -3.73 15.53 -2.23
CA SER A 65 -4.09 15.39 -3.64
C SER A 65 -2.92 15.08 -4.58
N GLY A 66 -1.67 15.23 -4.12
CA GLY A 66 -0.48 14.83 -4.89
C GLY A 66 -0.16 13.35 -4.73
N SER A 67 0.70 12.81 -5.59
CA SER A 67 1.07 11.40 -5.55
C SER A 67 2.31 11.17 -4.69
N VAL A 68 2.33 10.08 -3.91
CA VAL A 68 3.50 9.71 -3.10
C VAL A 68 3.97 8.31 -3.40
N MET A 69 5.27 8.16 -3.60
CA MET A 69 5.93 6.89 -3.87
C MET A 69 6.99 6.60 -2.81
N ALA A 70 6.95 5.39 -2.26
CA ALA A 70 8.01 4.80 -1.45
C ALA A 70 8.60 3.62 -2.21
N ASP A 71 9.90 3.63 -2.49
CA ASP A 71 10.54 2.58 -3.29
C ASP A 71 11.80 2.00 -2.63
N GLY A 72 11.83 0.69 -2.41
CA GLY A 72 12.95 0.02 -1.77
C GLY A 72 13.17 0.48 -0.34
N THR A 73 12.09 0.74 0.39
CA THR A 73 12.13 1.11 1.81
C THR A 73 12.04 -0.12 2.70
N SER A 74 12.59 -0.07 3.90
CA SER A 74 12.43 -1.14 4.89
C SER A 74 12.10 -0.57 6.28
N GLY A 75 11.57 -1.40 7.16
CA GLY A 75 11.18 -1.00 8.51
C GLY A 75 9.69 -0.68 8.61
N GLN A 76 9.34 0.48 9.16
CA GLN A 76 7.93 0.90 9.30
C GLN A 76 7.59 1.97 8.26
N LEU A 77 6.64 1.65 7.38
CA LEU A 77 6.09 2.59 6.42
C LEU A 77 4.65 2.97 6.80
N HIS A 78 4.44 4.27 7.02
CA HIS A 78 3.13 4.84 7.31
C HIS A 78 2.73 5.82 6.21
N VAL A 79 1.61 5.59 5.56
CA VAL A 79 1.13 6.46 4.48
C VAL A 79 -0.31 6.89 4.71
N ASN A 80 -0.57 8.20 4.59
CA ASN A 80 -1.91 8.78 4.62
C ASN A 80 -2.17 9.58 3.35
N THR A 81 -3.30 9.35 2.71
CA THR A 81 -3.79 10.15 1.58
C THR A 81 -5.27 10.49 1.75
N VAL A 82 -5.71 11.60 1.17
CA VAL A 82 -7.15 11.86 0.99
C VAL A 82 -7.56 11.41 -0.41
N SER A 83 -7.00 12.00 -1.46
CA SER A 83 -7.36 11.75 -2.85
C SER A 83 -6.17 11.52 -3.78
N GLY A 84 -4.95 11.68 -3.29
CA GLY A 84 -3.72 11.39 -4.05
C GLY A 84 -3.41 9.89 -4.10
N GLU A 85 -2.63 9.49 -5.10
CA GLU A 85 -2.17 8.11 -5.25
C GLU A 85 -1.02 7.78 -4.29
N VAL A 86 -1.03 6.56 -3.77
CA VAL A 86 0.04 6.02 -2.93
C VAL A 86 0.60 4.77 -3.58
N ILE A 87 1.91 4.78 -3.86
CA ILE A 87 2.63 3.63 -4.38
C ILE A 87 3.74 3.25 -3.40
N ALA A 88 3.63 2.08 -2.78
CA ALA A 88 4.73 1.45 -2.04
C ALA A 88 5.28 0.29 -2.86
N ARG A 89 6.55 0.36 -3.25
CA ARG A 89 7.20 -0.64 -4.08
C ARG A 89 8.43 -1.20 -3.38
N ASN A 90 8.63 -2.52 -3.51
CA ASN A 90 9.76 -3.23 -2.91
C ASN A 90 9.93 -2.94 -1.40
N HIS A 91 8.82 -2.79 -0.66
CA HIS A 91 8.91 -2.53 0.77
C HIS A 91 9.22 -3.81 1.56
N ASP A 92 10.09 -3.73 2.56
CA ASP A 92 10.38 -4.83 3.48
C ASP A 92 10.04 -4.43 4.93
N GLY A 93 8.98 -5.01 5.50
CA GLY A 93 8.57 -4.73 6.88
C GLY A 93 7.08 -4.42 7.06
N VAL A 94 6.76 -3.41 7.88
CA VAL A 94 5.40 -3.11 8.30
C VAL A 94 4.81 -1.97 7.47
N LEU A 95 3.64 -2.21 6.88
CA LEU A 95 2.87 -1.18 6.16
C LEU A 95 1.61 -0.79 6.94
N THR A 96 1.43 0.50 7.18
CA THR A 96 0.16 1.11 7.58
C THR A 96 -0.27 2.13 6.55
N ALA A 97 -1.38 1.87 5.85
CA ALA A 97 -1.90 2.76 4.82
C ALA A 97 -3.32 3.24 5.17
N LYS A 98 -3.59 4.54 4.98
CA LYS A 98 -4.94 5.11 5.11
C LYS A 98 -5.23 6.00 3.92
N SER A 99 -6.37 5.76 3.29
CA SER A 99 -6.89 6.56 2.18
C SER A 99 -8.34 6.94 2.46
N VAL A 100 -8.81 8.02 1.83
CA VAL A 100 -10.25 8.31 1.71
C VAL A 100 -10.72 7.86 0.33
N SER A 101 -10.25 8.50 -0.73
CA SER A 101 -10.60 8.24 -2.12
C SER A 101 -9.40 7.94 -3.03
N GLY A 102 -8.17 8.13 -2.54
CA GLY A 102 -6.95 7.83 -3.29
C GLY A 102 -6.67 6.33 -3.39
N GLU A 103 -6.02 5.92 -4.47
CA GLU A 103 -5.61 4.53 -4.67
C GLU A 103 -4.36 4.20 -3.86
N VAL A 104 -4.30 2.97 -3.34
CA VAL A 104 -3.13 2.45 -2.62
C VAL A 104 -2.64 1.20 -3.33
N THR A 105 -1.46 1.27 -3.93
CA THR A 105 -0.76 0.12 -4.49
C THR A 105 0.46 -0.20 -3.65
N ALA A 106 0.58 -1.43 -3.15
CA ALA A 106 1.68 -1.85 -2.31
C ALA A 106 2.26 -3.19 -2.76
N SER A 107 3.58 -3.27 -2.96
CA SER A 107 4.29 -4.49 -3.31
C SER A 107 5.55 -4.67 -2.47
N GLY A 108 5.86 -5.90 -2.06
CA GLY A 108 7.01 -6.16 -1.20
C GLY A 108 6.91 -7.40 -0.30
N ARG A 109 7.87 -7.51 0.61
CA ARG A 109 7.93 -8.54 1.67
C ARG A 109 7.45 -7.93 2.97
N PHE A 110 6.15 -8.06 3.25
CA PHE A 110 5.57 -7.45 4.43
C PHE A 110 5.59 -8.41 5.62
N SER A 111 5.89 -7.90 6.81
CA SER A 111 5.69 -8.65 8.06
C SER A 111 4.26 -8.49 8.56
N ASN A 112 3.70 -7.29 8.43
CA ASN A 112 2.33 -6.93 8.80
C ASN A 112 1.78 -5.83 7.88
N ILE A 113 0.50 -5.92 7.53
CA ILE A 113 -0.21 -4.90 6.75
C ILE A 113 -1.48 -4.47 7.49
N ARG A 114 -1.68 -3.16 7.58
CA ARG A 114 -2.97 -2.58 7.98
C ARG A 114 -3.36 -1.46 7.02
N ALA A 115 -4.40 -1.68 6.24
CA ALA A 115 -4.84 -0.76 5.21
C ALA A 115 -6.32 -0.40 5.35
N ASN A 116 -6.63 0.90 5.31
CA ASN A 116 -8.00 1.40 5.40
C ASN A 116 -8.30 2.37 4.26
N THR A 117 -9.45 2.22 3.62
CA THR A 117 -9.96 3.15 2.61
C THR A 117 -11.45 3.39 2.81
N VAL A 118 -11.97 4.50 2.29
CA VAL A 118 -13.42 4.70 2.16
C VAL A 118 -13.85 4.23 0.77
N SER A 119 -13.36 4.86 -0.28
CA SER A 119 -13.78 4.60 -1.66
C SER A 119 -12.63 4.37 -2.64
N GLY A 120 -11.37 4.60 -2.24
CA GLY A 120 -10.23 4.34 -3.11
C GLY A 120 -9.86 2.87 -3.13
N ASP A 121 -9.42 2.37 -4.28
CA ASP A 121 -9.05 0.97 -4.45
C ASP A 121 -7.70 0.67 -3.78
N MET A 122 -7.55 -0.56 -3.31
CA MET A 122 -6.31 -1.03 -2.70
C MET A 122 -5.83 -2.30 -3.39
N SER A 123 -4.58 -2.29 -3.85
CA SER A 123 -3.93 -3.41 -4.50
C SER A 123 -2.67 -3.79 -3.74
N PHE A 124 -2.57 -5.06 -3.33
CA PHE A 124 -1.45 -5.60 -2.59
C PHE A 124 -0.83 -6.77 -3.35
N ASP A 125 0.48 -6.69 -3.54
CA ASP A 125 1.29 -7.73 -4.14
C ASP A 125 2.33 -8.24 -3.13
N LEU A 126 2.03 -9.38 -2.53
CA LEU A 126 2.86 -9.95 -1.48
C LEU A 126 3.91 -10.86 -2.12
N LEU A 127 5.19 -10.59 -1.82
CA LEU A 127 6.34 -11.36 -2.30
C LEU A 127 6.81 -12.43 -1.29
N GLY A 128 6.06 -12.63 -0.21
CA GLY A 128 6.39 -13.62 0.82
C GLY A 128 5.33 -13.70 1.91
N PHE A 129 5.63 -14.48 2.94
CA PHE A 129 4.76 -14.69 4.09
C PHE A 129 4.60 -13.39 4.91
N THR A 130 3.35 -12.95 5.11
CA THR A 130 2.99 -11.87 6.04
C THR A 130 2.33 -12.50 7.27
N ASN A 131 2.67 -12.08 8.49
CA ASN A 131 2.11 -12.68 9.70
C ASN A 131 0.64 -12.29 9.89
N ASP A 132 0.31 -11.04 9.59
CA ASP A 132 -1.04 -10.50 9.72
C ASP A 132 -1.31 -9.50 8.60
N PHE A 133 -2.33 -9.80 7.79
CA PHE A 133 -2.85 -8.91 6.77
C PHE A 133 -4.25 -8.43 7.18
N GLY A 134 -4.43 -7.11 7.30
CA GLY A 134 -5.72 -6.48 7.56
C GLY A 134 -6.05 -5.39 6.56
N ALA A 135 -7.19 -5.50 5.89
CA ALA A 135 -7.72 -4.46 5.01
C ALA A 135 -9.19 -4.12 5.32
N ASN A 136 -9.52 -2.84 5.29
CA ASN A 136 -10.86 -2.32 5.50
C ASN A 136 -11.24 -1.34 4.37
N SER A 137 -12.39 -1.53 3.76
CA SER A 137 -12.95 -0.66 2.72
C SER A 137 -14.43 -0.39 2.99
N VAL A 138 -14.96 0.76 2.56
CA VAL A 138 -16.41 0.95 2.47
C VAL A 138 -16.87 0.50 1.08
N SER A 139 -16.44 1.19 0.04
CA SER A 139 -16.89 0.94 -1.34
C SER A 139 -15.77 0.68 -2.34
N GLY A 140 -14.50 0.91 -1.98
CA GLY A 140 -13.36 0.61 -2.85
C GLY A 140 -13.08 -0.89 -2.93
N ASP A 141 -12.51 -1.32 -4.05
CA ASP A 141 -12.12 -2.70 -4.28
C ASP A 141 -10.80 -3.01 -3.57
N VAL A 142 -10.68 -4.24 -3.09
CA VAL A 142 -9.47 -4.75 -2.43
C VAL A 142 -8.96 -5.94 -3.21
N THR A 143 -7.78 -5.81 -3.79
CA THR A 143 -7.12 -6.86 -4.54
C THR A 143 -5.85 -7.31 -3.81
N ILE A 144 -5.72 -8.62 -3.58
CA ILE A 144 -4.59 -9.20 -2.84
C ILE A 144 -4.03 -10.35 -3.68
N ARG A 145 -2.79 -10.18 -4.14
CA ARG A 145 -2.01 -11.21 -4.79
C ARG A 145 -1.06 -11.86 -3.80
N LEU A 146 -1.20 -13.18 -3.66
CA LEU A 146 -0.46 -14.02 -2.75
C LEU A 146 0.67 -14.76 -3.49
N PRO A 147 1.79 -15.08 -2.83
CA PRO A 147 2.74 -16.06 -3.36
C PRO A 147 2.09 -17.44 -3.51
N HIS A 148 2.42 -18.17 -4.57
CA HIS A 148 1.88 -19.52 -4.85
C HIS A 148 2.19 -20.57 -3.77
N ASP A 149 3.22 -20.33 -2.97
CA ASP A 149 3.77 -21.23 -1.96
C ASP A 149 3.31 -20.88 -0.53
N VAL A 150 2.39 -19.92 -0.37
CA VAL A 150 1.91 -19.47 0.94
C VAL A 150 0.48 -19.96 1.19
N GLY A 151 0.28 -20.65 2.31
CA GLY A 151 -1.05 -20.94 2.83
C GLY A 151 -1.69 -19.72 3.48
N VAL A 152 -3.00 -19.57 3.34
CA VAL A 152 -3.75 -18.46 3.93
C VAL A 152 -4.99 -18.93 4.66
N ASP A 153 -5.20 -18.38 5.85
CA ASP A 153 -6.46 -18.42 6.59
C ASP A 153 -7.20 -17.10 6.35
N ILE A 154 -8.29 -17.16 5.60
CA ILE A 154 -9.01 -16.00 5.10
C ILE A 154 -10.28 -15.81 5.91
N VAL A 155 -10.43 -14.62 6.50
CA VAL A 155 -11.68 -14.13 7.09
C VAL A 155 -12.09 -12.86 6.35
N ALA A 156 -12.97 -13.01 5.37
CA ALA A 156 -13.49 -11.90 4.56
C ALA A 156 -14.94 -11.59 4.94
N LYS A 157 -15.24 -10.34 5.25
CA LYS A 157 -16.60 -9.88 5.57
C LYS A 157 -17.05 -8.86 4.54
N SER A 158 -18.24 -9.06 3.99
CA SER A 158 -18.86 -8.07 3.11
C SER A 158 -20.35 -7.90 3.42
N ALA A 159 -20.83 -6.66 3.44
CA ALA A 159 -22.26 -6.40 3.66
C ALA A 159 -23.08 -6.67 2.39
N SER A 160 -22.63 -6.15 1.24
CA SER A 160 -23.29 -6.29 -0.07
C SER A 160 -22.31 -6.47 -1.24
N GLY A 161 -21.00 -6.44 -0.98
CA GLY A 161 -19.97 -6.67 -1.99
C GLY A 161 -19.77 -8.14 -2.33
N VAL A 162 -18.87 -8.37 -3.28
CA VAL A 162 -18.51 -9.71 -3.76
C VAL A 162 -17.14 -10.07 -3.20
N VAL A 163 -17.00 -11.28 -2.66
CA VAL A 163 -15.70 -11.84 -2.28
C VAL A 163 -15.33 -12.90 -3.30
N VAL A 164 -14.15 -12.78 -3.92
CA VAL A 164 -13.59 -13.76 -4.83
C VAL A 164 -12.30 -14.28 -4.20
N ILE A 165 -12.18 -15.59 -4.06
CA ILE A 165 -11.00 -16.27 -3.54
C ILE A 165 -10.59 -17.30 -4.60
N ASP A 166 -9.43 -17.07 -5.22
CA ASP A 166 -8.98 -17.77 -6.43
C ASP A 166 -10.11 -17.80 -7.48
N ASP A 167 -10.59 -18.99 -7.89
CA ASP A 167 -11.67 -19.15 -8.86
C ASP A 167 -13.08 -19.22 -8.24
N GLN A 168 -13.19 -19.10 -6.91
CA GLN A 168 -14.46 -19.21 -6.19
C GLN A 168 -15.04 -17.83 -5.89
N GLN A 169 -16.29 -17.60 -6.32
CA GLN A 169 -17.02 -16.37 -6.05
C GLN A 169 -18.07 -16.58 -4.96
N TYR A 170 -18.03 -15.71 -3.96
CA TYR A 170 -18.97 -15.64 -2.84
C TYR A 170 -19.78 -14.35 -2.95
N SER A 171 -21.05 -14.47 -3.30
CA SER A 171 -22.01 -13.38 -3.36
C SER A 171 -23.22 -13.73 -2.49
N GLN A 172 -23.08 -13.59 -1.17
CA GLN A 172 -24.21 -13.64 -0.25
C GLN A 172 -24.29 -12.31 0.52
N ALA A 173 -25.48 -11.71 0.55
CA ALA A 173 -25.74 -10.49 1.31
C ALA A 173 -25.52 -10.73 2.81
N GLY A 174 -24.70 -9.90 3.45
CA GLY A 174 -24.36 -9.96 4.88
C GLY A 174 -23.32 -11.02 5.26
N GLY A 175 -22.63 -11.62 4.27
CA GLY A 175 -21.80 -12.81 4.45
C GLY A 175 -20.43 -12.55 5.09
N LYS A 176 -20.11 -13.40 6.09
CA LYS A 176 -18.75 -13.69 6.54
C LYS A 176 -18.28 -14.95 5.81
N VAL A 177 -17.19 -14.86 5.07
CA VAL A 177 -16.50 -15.99 4.43
C VAL A 177 -15.29 -16.34 5.28
N GLU A 178 -15.22 -17.61 5.70
CA GLU A 178 -14.06 -18.18 6.39
C GLU A 178 -13.60 -19.40 5.61
N THR A 179 -12.37 -19.38 5.11
CA THR A 179 -11.80 -20.49 4.36
C THR A 179 -10.28 -20.48 4.45
N ILE A 180 -9.68 -21.66 4.25
CA ILE A 180 -8.25 -21.81 4.05
C ILE A 180 -8.00 -22.03 2.56
N ALA A 181 -6.92 -21.46 2.03
CA ALA A 181 -6.46 -21.67 0.66
C ALA A 181 -4.93 -21.81 0.62
N GLY A 182 -4.41 -22.48 -0.41
CA GLY A 182 -2.97 -22.74 -0.56
C GLY A 182 -2.43 -23.87 0.33
N PRO A 183 -1.09 -24.01 0.43
CA PRO A 183 -0.42 -25.04 1.23
C PRO A 183 -0.78 -24.99 2.73
N ASP A 184 -0.82 -26.12 3.41
CA ASP A 184 -1.32 -26.26 4.78
C ASP A 184 -0.24 -26.19 5.89
N GLY A 185 1.03 -25.96 5.53
CA GLY A 185 2.14 -25.98 6.50
C GLY A 185 2.20 -24.77 7.43
N LYS A 186 2.12 -23.55 6.90
CA LYS A 186 2.10 -22.29 7.68
C LYS A 186 1.10 -21.33 7.06
N LEU A 187 0.09 -20.97 7.84
CA LEU A 187 -1.00 -20.11 7.38
C LEU A 187 -0.74 -18.64 7.71
N MET A 188 -0.84 -17.80 6.69
CA MET A 188 -0.92 -16.34 6.84
C MET A 188 -2.37 -15.95 7.11
N LEU A 189 -2.59 -15.12 8.12
CA LEU A 189 -3.93 -14.65 8.46
C LEU A 189 -4.30 -13.42 7.61
N VAL A 190 -5.35 -13.55 6.80
CA VAL A 190 -5.88 -12.48 5.94
C VAL A 190 -7.27 -12.09 6.42
N ARG A 191 -7.42 -10.84 6.89
CA ARG A 191 -8.70 -10.28 7.31
C ARG A 191 -9.09 -9.11 6.41
N THR A 192 -10.25 -9.23 5.78
CA THR A 192 -10.82 -8.14 4.96
C THR A 192 -12.22 -7.80 5.43
N ASN A 193 -12.56 -6.51 5.43
CA ASN A 193 -13.92 -6.05 5.65
C ASN A 193 -14.27 -5.02 4.57
N SER A 194 -15.35 -5.26 3.82
CA SER A 194 -15.92 -4.30 2.87
C SER A 194 -17.40 -4.07 3.15
N VAL A 195 -17.96 -2.93 2.71
CA VAL A 195 -19.41 -2.74 2.67
C VAL A 195 -19.94 -3.18 1.31
N SER A 196 -19.53 -2.54 0.21
CA SER A 196 -20.03 -2.83 -1.13
C SER A 196 -18.95 -3.17 -2.17
N GLY A 197 -17.69 -2.86 -1.90
CA GLY A 197 -16.58 -3.13 -2.82
C GLY A 197 -16.27 -4.62 -2.96
N LYS A 198 -15.69 -5.00 -4.10
CA LYS A 198 -15.22 -6.35 -4.38
C LYS A 198 -13.92 -6.61 -3.62
N THR A 199 -13.84 -7.75 -2.95
CA THR A 199 -12.57 -8.27 -2.42
C THR A 199 -12.12 -9.42 -3.30
N SER A 200 -10.94 -9.33 -3.91
CA SER A 200 -10.34 -10.39 -4.72
C SER A 200 -9.04 -10.84 -4.07
N ILE A 201 -8.95 -12.11 -3.71
CA ILE A 201 -7.75 -12.74 -3.14
C ILE A 201 -7.37 -13.87 -4.08
N PHE A 202 -6.13 -13.90 -4.57
CA PHE A 202 -5.69 -14.98 -5.44
C PHE A 202 -4.21 -15.26 -5.30
N HIS A 203 -3.83 -16.51 -5.53
CA HIS A 203 -2.44 -16.91 -5.63
C HIS A 203 -1.87 -16.56 -7.02
N GLY A 204 -0.66 -16.00 -7.05
CA GLY A 204 0.09 -15.81 -8.28
C GLY A 204 0.46 -17.16 -8.91
N GLN A 205 0.79 -17.16 -10.20
CA GLN A 205 1.37 -18.35 -10.82
C GLN A 205 2.81 -18.57 -10.33
N PRO A 206 3.28 -19.82 -10.19
CA PRO A 206 4.69 -20.07 -9.96
C PRO A 206 5.49 -19.39 -11.07
N ALA A 207 6.56 -18.69 -10.69
CA ALA A 207 7.48 -18.12 -11.67
C ALA A 207 7.93 -19.26 -12.59
N ARG A 208 7.60 -19.18 -13.89
CA ARG A 208 8.13 -20.12 -14.87
C ARG A 208 9.63 -19.90 -14.89
N ASN A 209 10.38 -20.81 -14.28
CA ASN A 209 11.82 -20.88 -14.51
C ASN A 209 12.00 -21.20 -16.00
N ASP A 210 12.56 -20.24 -16.74
CA ASP A 210 13.03 -20.45 -18.12
C ASP A 210 14.27 -21.37 -18.11
N GLU A 211 14.11 -22.62 -17.67
CA GLU A 211 15.07 -23.70 -17.92
C GLU A 211 14.74 -24.38 -19.26
N SER A 212 14.91 -23.64 -20.35
CA SER A 212 14.97 -24.25 -21.69
C SER A 212 15.83 -23.40 -22.64
N ARG A 213 17.12 -23.29 -22.33
CA ARG A 213 18.16 -23.06 -23.34
C ARG A 213 19.33 -24.00 -23.06
N SER A 214 19.15 -25.27 -23.43
CA SER A 214 20.28 -26.16 -23.71
C SER A 214 20.98 -25.65 -24.98
N PRO A 215 22.30 -25.43 -24.99
CA PRO A 215 23.02 -25.19 -26.23
C PRO A 215 23.12 -26.51 -27.00
N GLU A 216 22.47 -26.57 -28.17
CA GLU A 216 22.77 -27.61 -29.16
C GLU A 216 24.23 -27.46 -29.59
N ALA A 217 24.97 -28.56 -29.40
CA ALA A 217 26.33 -28.73 -29.87
C ALA A 217 26.36 -28.67 -31.40
N GLY A 218 27.11 -27.71 -31.95
CA GLY A 218 27.54 -27.70 -33.35
C GLY A 218 28.89 -28.39 -33.47
N ALA A 219 28.90 -29.52 -34.19
CA ALA A 219 30.07 -30.22 -34.68
C ALA A 219 30.73 -29.47 -35.85
#